data_AF-A0A968C9A0-F1
#
_entry.id   AF-A0A968C9A0-F1
#
_cell.length_a   1.000
_cell.length_b   1.000
_cell.length_c   1.000
_cell.angle_alpha   90.00
_cell.angle_beta   90.00
_cell.angle_gamma   90.00
#
_symmetry.space_group_name_H-M   'P 1'
#
loop_
_entity.id
_entity.type
_entity.pdbx_description
1 polymer ?
#
loop_
_entity_poly.entity_id
_entity_poly.type
_entity_poly.pdbx_seq_one_letter_code
_entity_poly.pdbx_strand_id
1 'polypeptide(L)'
;MIERNKAEALQRAIFQVLPDARSSRTFVLSGDERFEASPDEATGAARVYAGYDEGQRLVGLAIEAQGMGYQDVIRVLYGYSFADEAIVGIRVLESKETPGLGDKIEKDPDFLANFERLDVTVTADGSAIANPVVSVKEGQ
;
A
#
# COMPACT_ATOMS: atom_id res chain seq x y z
N MET A 1 -13.94 15.91 14.51
CA MET A 1 -13.87 14.49 14.93
C MET A 1 -13.63 13.53 13.77
N ILE A 2 -14.23 13.79 12.58
CA ILE A 2 -14.08 12.89 11.42
C ILE A 2 -12.65 12.86 10.87
N GLU A 3 -11.99 14.00 10.64
CA GLU A 3 -10.59 14.01 10.16
C GLU A 3 -9.60 13.34 11.11
N ARG A 4 -9.75 13.56 12.42
CA ARG A 4 -8.85 12.94 13.42
C ARG A 4 -8.95 11.41 13.39
N ASN A 5 -10.17 10.88 13.33
CA ASN A 5 -10.40 9.44 13.21
C ASN A 5 -9.81 8.87 11.91
N LYS A 6 -9.90 9.61 10.79
CA LYS A 6 -9.31 9.20 9.50
C LYS A 6 -7.78 9.20 9.54
N ALA A 7 -7.16 10.24 10.08
CA ALA A 7 -5.72 10.33 10.22
C ALA A 7 -5.16 9.20 11.10
N GLU A 8 -5.82 8.92 12.23
CA GLU A 8 -5.45 7.81 13.09
C GLU A 8 -5.65 6.44 12.43
N ALA A 9 -6.70 6.28 11.62
CA ALA A 9 -6.93 5.05 10.86
C ALA A 9 -5.86 4.83 9.78
N LEU A 10 -5.51 5.88 9.05
CA LEU A 10 -4.45 5.86 8.05
C LEU A 10 -3.09 5.54 8.69
N GLN A 11 -2.75 6.20 9.81
CA GLN A 11 -1.51 5.93 10.53
C GLN A 11 -1.43 4.46 10.99
N ARG A 12 -2.53 3.90 11.49
CA ARG A 12 -2.58 2.46 11.83
C ARG A 12 -2.41 1.58 10.60
N ALA A 13 -3.04 1.93 9.48
CA ALA A 13 -2.91 1.19 8.23
C ALA A 13 -1.46 1.18 7.71
N ILE A 14 -0.75 2.31 7.78
CA ILE A 14 0.66 2.42 7.40
C ILE A 14 1.52 1.43 8.20
N PHE A 15 1.38 1.40 9.52
CA PHE A 15 2.17 0.48 10.37
C PHE A 15 1.70 -0.97 10.28
N GLN A 16 0.48 -1.22 9.82
CA GLN A 16 0.01 -2.57 9.54
C GLN A 16 0.68 -3.14 8.29
N VAL A 17 0.84 -2.32 7.23
CA VAL A 17 1.46 -2.77 5.98
C VAL A 17 2.99 -2.64 5.98
N LEU A 18 3.56 -1.87 6.92
CA LEU A 18 5.00 -1.76 7.19
C LEU A 18 5.28 -2.08 8.66
N PRO A 19 5.28 -3.37 9.07
CA PRO A 19 5.43 -3.76 10.46
C PRO A 19 6.76 -3.34 11.11
N ASP A 20 7.81 -3.16 10.30
CA ASP A 20 9.13 -2.73 10.75
C ASP A 20 9.25 -1.20 10.90
N ALA A 21 8.26 -0.44 10.43
CA ALA A 21 8.25 1.00 10.56
C ALA A 21 7.76 1.43 11.96
N ARG A 22 8.42 2.43 12.53
CA ARG A 22 8.07 3.09 13.80
C ARG A 22 7.62 4.53 13.60
N SER A 23 8.04 5.15 12.51
CA SER A 23 7.57 6.47 12.10
C SER A 23 7.37 6.51 10.59
N SER A 24 6.58 7.45 10.10
CA SER A 24 6.32 7.63 8.68
C SER A 24 6.40 9.10 8.27
N ARG A 25 6.80 9.35 7.02
CA ARG A 25 6.72 10.67 6.38
C ARG A 25 5.96 10.57 5.07
N THR A 26 5.11 11.55 4.82
CA THR A 26 4.26 11.60 3.63
C THR A 26 4.97 12.31 2.49
N PHE A 27 4.91 11.68 1.32
CA PHE A 27 5.38 12.20 0.05
C PHE A 27 4.27 12.09 -0.99
N VAL A 28 4.33 12.96 -1.98
CA VAL A 28 3.48 12.92 -3.17
C VAL A 28 4.38 12.74 -4.38
N LEU A 29 3.99 11.85 -5.28
CA LEU A 29 4.66 11.72 -6.57
C LEU A 29 4.17 12.84 -7.50
N SER A 30 5.05 13.78 -7.81
CA SER A 30 4.83 14.83 -8.80
C SER A 30 4.95 14.29 -10.23
N GLY A 31 4.37 15.00 -11.20
CA GLY A 31 4.37 14.61 -12.61
C GLY A 31 5.76 14.45 -13.26
N ASP A 32 6.81 14.98 -12.63
CA ASP A 32 8.21 14.84 -13.04
C ASP A 32 8.91 13.63 -12.36
N GLU A 33 8.16 12.64 -11.87
CA GLU A 33 8.67 11.44 -11.18
C GLU A 33 9.48 11.76 -9.92
N ARG A 34 9.15 12.87 -9.26
CA ARG A 34 9.81 13.34 -8.04
C ARG A 34 8.91 13.20 -6.83
N PHE A 35 9.50 12.79 -5.70
CA PHE A 35 8.83 12.78 -4.42
C PHE A 35 8.97 14.12 -3.72
N GLU A 36 7.84 14.77 -3.48
CA GLU A 36 7.77 16.03 -2.74
C GLU A 36 7.14 15.78 -1.37
N ALA A 37 7.79 16.26 -0.31
CA ALA A 37 7.24 16.16 1.03
C ALA A 37 5.96 17.01 1.10
N SER A 38 4.84 16.38 1.40
CA SER A 38 3.55 17.07 1.55
C SER A 38 2.96 16.73 2.90
N PRO A 39 2.69 17.74 3.76
CA PRO A 39 1.97 17.53 5.01
C PRO A 39 0.46 17.33 4.79
N ASP A 40 -0.05 17.58 3.58
CA ASP A 40 -1.48 17.78 3.33
C ASP A 40 -2.12 16.72 2.44
N GLU A 41 -3.45 16.64 2.53
CA GLU A 41 -4.29 15.75 1.73
C GLU A 41 -4.33 16.22 0.26
N ALA A 42 -3.23 16.05 -0.48
CA ALA A 42 -3.25 16.23 -1.92
C ALA A 42 -4.26 15.24 -2.51
N THR A 43 -5.32 15.77 -3.12
CA THR A 43 -6.36 15.02 -3.80
C THR A 43 -5.91 14.76 -5.24
N GLY A 44 -5.80 13.48 -5.62
CA GLY A 44 -5.56 13.07 -7.01
C GLY A 44 -4.12 12.71 -7.38
N ALA A 45 -3.15 12.84 -6.45
CA ALA A 45 -1.78 12.38 -6.67
C ALA A 45 -1.47 11.11 -5.85
N ALA A 46 -0.61 10.24 -6.38
CA ALA A 46 -0.22 9.00 -5.71
C ALA A 46 0.55 9.32 -4.42
N ARG A 47 -0.05 9.00 -3.27
CA ARG A 47 0.55 9.20 -1.95
C ARG A 47 1.47 8.06 -1.62
N VAL A 48 2.65 8.41 -1.11
CA VAL A 48 3.67 7.46 -0.68
C VAL A 48 4.11 7.84 0.74
N TYR A 49 4.08 6.88 1.63
CA TYR A 49 4.49 7.02 3.01
C TYR A 49 5.81 6.30 3.23
N ALA A 50 6.89 7.05 3.41
CA ALA A 50 8.19 6.49 3.74
C ALA A 50 8.21 6.05 5.21
N GLY A 51 8.42 4.75 5.45
CA GLY A 51 8.50 4.16 6.79
C GLY A 51 9.94 4.10 7.31
N TYR A 52 10.14 4.50 8.56
CA TYR A 52 11.44 4.49 9.21
C TYR A 52 11.41 3.69 10.51
N ASP A 53 12.49 2.95 10.77
CA ASP A 53 12.68 2.22 12.03
C ASP A 53 13.11 3.14 13.21
N GLU A 54 13.40 2.52 14.36
CA GLU A 54 13.88 3.23 15.57
C GLU A 54 15.21 3.96 15.34
N GLY A 55 16.05 3.45 14.44
CA GLY A 55 17.32 4.03 14.05
C GLY A 55 17.21 5.12 12.98
N GLN A 56 16.00 5.56 12.64
CA GLN A 56 15.72 6.51 11.54
C GLN A 56 16.18 5.99 10.17
N ARG A 57 16.30 4.67 9.99
CA ARG A 57 16.63 4.06 8.69
C ARG A 57 15.34 3.87 7.91
N LEU A 58 15.38 4.21 6.63
CA LEU A 58 14.27 3.96 5.71
C LEU A 58 14.15 2.45 5.48
N VAL A 59 13.03 1.85 5.89
CA VAL A 59 12.80 0.40 5.81
C VAL A 59 11.85 -0.01 4.69
N GLY A 60 10.96 0.89 4.29
CA GLY A 60 9.97 0.59 3.25
C GLY A 60 9.09 1.78 2.90
N LEU A 61 8.16 1.54 1.97
CA LEU A 61 7.18 2.50 1.49
C LEU A 61 5.78 1.92 1.61
N ALA A 62 4.83 2.67 2.17
CA ALA A 62 3.41 2.35 2.05
C ALA A 62 2.82 3.21 0.94
N ILE A 63 2.17 2.61 -0.04
CA ILE A 63 1.75 3.28 -1.27
C ILE A 63 0.25 3.13 -1.43
N GLU A 64 -0.44 4.25 -1.64
CA GLU A 64 -1.86 4.23 -2.00
C GLU A 64 -2.02 3.83 -3.46
N ALA A 65 -2.87 2.84 -3.71
CA ALA A 65 -3.32 2.48 -5.04
C ALA A 65 -4.84 2.44 -5.10
N GLN A 66 -5.37 2.62 -6.30
CA GLN A 66 -6.80 2.51 -6.56
C GLN A 66 -7.05 1.72 -7.83
N GLY A 67 -8.09 0.90 -7.81
CA GLY A 67 -8.52 0.09 -8.95
C GLY A 67 -10.04 0.01 -8.99
N MET A 68 -10.59 -0.18 -10.19
CA MET A 68 -12.02 -0.43 -10.35
C MET A 68 -12.34 -1.82 -9.78
N GLY A 69 -13.20 -1.86 -8.75
CA GLY A 69 -13.83 -3.09 -8.28
C GLY A 69 -15.01 -3.50 -9.16
N TYR A 70 -15.87 -4.39 -8.66
CA TYR A 70 -17.06 -4.78 -9.42
C TYR A 70 -18.07 -3.63 -9.52
N GLN A 71 -18.25 -2.85 -8.44
CA GLN A 71 -19.27 -1.79 -8.37
C GLN A 71 -18.69 -0.37 -8.31
N ASP A 72 -17.55 -0.19 -7.65
CA ASP A 72 -16.94 1.12 -7.44
C ASP A 72 -15.41 0.99 -7.31
N VAL A 73 -14.72 2.12 -7.24
CA VAL A 73 -13.28 2.20 -7.00
C VAL A 73 -12.97 1.70 -5.59
N ILE A 74 -12.02 0.78 -5.51
CA ILE A 74 -11.43 0.29 -4.27
C ILE A 74 -10.10 1.01 -4.09
N ARG A 75 -9.90 1.58 -2.90
CA ARG A 75 -8.62 2.19 -2.48
C ARG A 75 -7.92 1.27 -1.51
N VAL A 76 -6.67 0.95 -1.83
CA VAL A 76 -5.82 0.10 -1.01
C VAL A 76 -4.54 0.84 -0.64
N LEU A 77 -3.94 0.41 0.46
CA LEU A 77 -2.59 0.74 0.88
C LEU A 77 -1.81 -0.56 0.89
N TYR A 78 -0.64 -0.59 0.26
CA TYR A 78 0.25 -1.76 0.34
C TYR A 78 1.65 -1.31 0.76
N GLY A 79 2.37 -2.18 1.46
CA GLY A 79 3.71 -1.91 1.98
C GLY A 79 4.78 -2.64 1.18
N TYR A 80 5.78 -1.92 0.69
CA TYR A 80 6.97 -2.46 0.06
C TYR A 80 8.16 -2.41 1.02
N SER A 81 8.81 -3.55 1.26
CA SER A 81 10.02 -3.69 2.07
C SER A 81 11.27 -3.59 1.21
N PHE A 82 12.20 -2.69 1.56
CA PHE A 82 13.50 -2.60 0.89
C PHE A 82 14.43 -3.76 1.25
N ALA A 83 14.24 -4.36 2.43
CA ALA A 83 15.06 -5.49 2.87
C ALA A 83 14.66 -6.80 2.18
N ASP A 84 13.37 -6.98 1.92
CA ASP A 84 12.83 -8.20 1.31
C ASP A 84 12.62 -8.09 -0.20
N GLU A 85 12.69 -6.87 -0.74
CA GLU A 85 12.30 -6.53 -2.11
C GLU A 85 10.92 -7.11 -2.48
N ALA A 86 9.98 -6.95 -1.54
CA ALA A 86 8.68 -7.60 -1.58
C ALA A 86 7.57 -6.67 -1.07
N ILE A 87 6.34 -6.93 -1.50
CA ILE A 87 5.16 -6.40 -0.85
C ILE A 87 4.89 -7.27 0.39
N VAL A 88 4.86 -6.64 1.56
CA VAL A 88 4.80 -7.30 2.89
C VAL A 88 3.51 -6.99 3.65
N GLY A 89 2.55 -6.36 2.98
CA GLY A 89 1.21 -6.18 3.51
C GLY A 89 0.29 -5.40 2.58
N ILE A 90 -1.01 -5.60 2.77
CA ILE A 90 -2.07 -4.88 2.08
C ILE A 90 -3.18 -4.51 3.07
N ARG A 91 -3.81 -3.35 2.85
CA ARG A 91 -4.97 -2.90 3.60
C ARG A 91 -5.93 -2.13 2.71
N VAL A 92 -7.23 -2.42 2.80
CA VAL A 92 -8.26 -1.59 2.17
C VAL A 92 -8.49 -0.34 3.01
N LEU A 93 -8.43 0.83 2.36
CA LEU A 93 -8.68 2.14 2.96
C LEU A 93 -10.13 2.57 2.74
N GLU A 94 -10.65 2.35 1.54
CA GLU A 94 -12.02 2.69 1.16
C GLU A 94 -12.54 1.68 0.15
N SER A 95 -13.72 1.14 0.41
CA SER A 95 -14.46 0.29 -0.52
C SER A 95 -15.95 0.54 -0.35
N LYS A 96 -16.69 0.54 -1.45
CA LYS A 96 -18.16 0.61 -1.50
C LYS A 96 -18.77 -0.66 -2.09
N GLU A 97 -17.99 -1.73 -2.11
CA GLU A 97 -18.44 -3.04 -2.58
C GLU A 97 -19.52 -3.63 -1.66
N THR A 98 -20.35 -4.49 -2.24
CA THR A 98 -21.40 -5.17 -1.48
C THR A 98 -20.79 -6.15 -0.46
N PRO A 99 -21.16 -6.08 0.83
CA PRO A 99 -20.71 -7.03 1.85
C PRO A 99 -20.99 -8.49 1.47
N GLY A 100 -20.02 -9.38 1.67
CA GLY A 100 -20.10 -10.79 1.34
C GLY A 100 -19.71 -11.14 -0.10
N LEU A 101 -19.60 -10.15 -1.00
CA LEU A 101 -19.16 -10.35 -2.39
C LEU A 101 -17.76 -9.77 -2.62
N GLY A 102 -17.57 -8.47 -2.35
CA GLY A 102 -16.32 -7.76 -2.62
C GLY A 102 -15.44 -7.49 -1.39
N ASP A 103 -15.87 -7.89 -0.19
CA ASP A 103 -15.11 -7.73 1.05
C ASP A 103 -14.08 -8.85 1.29
N LYS A 104 -14.00 -9.83 0.38
CA LYS A 104 -13.01 -10.91 0.44
C LYS A 104 -11.58 -10.38 0.40
N ILE A 105 -11.33 -9.29 -0.31
CA ILE A 105 -9.99 -8.67 -0.37
C ILE A 105 -9.49 -8.21 1.01
N GLU A 106 -10.39 -8.03 1.98
CA GLU A 106 -10.08 -7.62 3.36
C GLU A 106 -10.04 -8.80 4.34
N LYS A 107 -10.68 -9.92 4.01
CA LYS A 107 -11.05 -10.96 4.99
C LYS A 107 -10.61 -12.35 4.60
N ASP A 108 -10.39 -12.61 3.32
CA ASP A 108 -10.02 -13.92 2.81
C ASP A 108 -8.55 -14.22 3.16
N PRO A 109 -8.27 -15.18 4.06
CA PRO A 109 -6.91 -15.47 4.49
C PRO A 109 -6.02 -15.96 3.35
N ASP A 110 -6.57 -16.70 2.38
CA ASP A 110 -5.81 -17.24 1.26
C ASP A 110 -5.39 -16.10 0.31
N PHE A 111 -6.27 -15.11 0.14
CA PHE A 111 -5.92 -13.90 -0.60
C PHE A 111 -4.85 -13.08 0.14
N LEU A 112 -5.04 -12.83 1.43
CA LEU A 112 -4.14 -12.03 2.26
C LEU A 112 -2.74 -12.67 2.41
N ALA A 113 -2.66 -14.00 2.41
CA ALA A 113 -1.40 -14.75 2.49
C ALA A 113 -0.44 -14.40 1.35
N ASN A 114 -0.94 -14.03 0.16
CA ASN A 114 -0.10 -13.57 -0.94
C ASN A 114 0.75 -12.35 -0.56
N PHE A 115 0.25 -11.51 0.35
CA PHE A 115 0.90 -10.26 0.77
C PHE A 115 1.74 -10.41 2.04
N GLU A 116 1.91 -11.61 2.58
CA GLU A 116 2.92 -11.85 3.63
C GLU A 116 4.33 -11.62 3.08
N ARG A 117 4.56 -12.03 1.82
CA ARG A 117 5.78 -11.78 1.06
C ARG A 117 5.54 -11.99 -0.44
N LEU A 118 4.94 -11.02 -1.10
CA LEU A 118 4.82 -11.03 -2.56
C LEU A 118 6.14 -10.51 -3.16
N ASP A 119 6.94 -11.42 -3.70
CA ASP A 119 8.23 -11.09 -4.33
C ASP A 119 8.01 -10.17 -5.54
N VAL A 120 8.56 -8.96 -5.45
CA VAL A 120 8.56 -7.96 -6.51
C VAL A 120 9.98 -7.42 -6.68
N THR A 121 10.97 -8.31 -6.54
CA THR A 121 12.40 -8.00 -6.67
C THR A 121 12.63 -7.16 -7.91
N VAL A 122 13.35 -6.06 -7.78
CA VAL A 122 13.61 -5.16 -8.91
C VAL A 122 14.83 -5.65 -9.67
N THR A 123 14.83 -5.52 -10.99
CA THR A 123 16.00 -5.79 -11.82
C THR A 123 17.19 -4.91 -11.39
N ALA A 124 18.42 -5.37 -11.66
CA ALA A 124 19.63 -4.69 -11.20
C ALA A 124 19.77 -3.23 -11.71
N ASP A 125 19.10 -2.90 -12.81
CA ASP A 125 19.03 -1.56 -13.40
C ASP A 125 17.85 -0.71 -12.88
N GLY A 126 17.03 -1.26 -11.98
CA GLY A 126 15.88 -0.57 -11.39
C GLY A 126 14.67 -0.41 -12.32
N SER A 127 14.72 -0.97 -13.54
CA SER A 127 13.75 -0.63 -14.61
C SER A 127 12.48 -1.48 -14.61
N ALA A 128 12.51 -2.66 -14.00
CA ALA A 128 11.38 -3.58 -13.98
C ALA A 128 11.38 -4.47 -12.72
N ILE A 129 10.25 -5.14 -12.47
CA ILE A 129 10.20 -6.26 -11.52
C ILE A 129 10.69 -7.54 -12.21
N ALA A 130 11.56 -8.28 -11.53
CA ALA A 130 12.09 -9.56 -11.99
C ALA A 130 11.02 -10.66 -11.99
N ASN A 131 10.05 -10.56 -11.07
CA ASN A 131 8.94 -11.49 -10.90
C ASN A 131 7.62 -10.77 -11.19
N PRO A 132 7.02 -10.95 -12.39
CA PRO A 132 5.78 -10.29 -12.74
C PRO A 132 4.64 -10.73 -11.81
N VAL A 133 3.93 -9.77 -11.23
CA VAL A 133 2.69 -10.05 -10.49
C VAL A 133 1.60 -10.44 -11.48
N VAL A 134 1.11 -11.66 -11.36
CA VAL A 134 0.04 -12.19 -12.22
C VAL A 134 -1.25 -12.22 -11.43
N SER A 135 -2.32 -11.66 -11.98
CA SER A 135 -3.64 -11.80 -11.38
C SER A 135 -4.17 -13.22 -11.58
N VAL A 136 -4.76 -13.78 -10.52
CA VAL A 136 -5.60 -14.98 -10.66
C VAL A 136 -6.91 -14.58 -11.34
N LYS A 137 -7.43 -15.46 -12.21
CA LYS A 137 -8.75 -15.26 -12.82
C LYS A 137 -9.83 -15.39 -11.75
N GLU A 138 -10.93 -14.64 -11.92
CA GLU A 138 -12.06 -14.74 -10.99
C GLU A 138 -12.58 -16.18 -10.89
N GLY A 139 -12.60 -16.73 -9.67
CA GLY A 139 -13.36 -17.93 -9.33
C GLY A 139 -12.77 -19.28 -9.74
N GLN A 140 -11.44 -19.48 -9.63
CA GLN A 140 -10.83 -20.80 -9.76
C GLN A 140 -10.02 -21.22 -8.53
#